data_AF-A0A3C0UFI2-F1
#
_entry.id   AF-A0A3C0UFI2-F1
#
_cell.length_a   1.000
_cell.length_b   1.000
_cell.length_c   1.000
_cell.angle_alpha   90.00
_cell.angle_beta   90.00
_cell.angle_gamma   90.00
#
_symmetry.space_group_name_H-M   'P 1'
#
loop_
_entity.id
_entity.type
_entity.pdbx_description
1 polymer ?
#
loop_
_entity_poly.entity_id
_entity_poly.type
_entity_poly.pdbx_seq_one_letter_code
_entity_poly.pdbx_strand_id
1 'polypeptide(L)'
;MLILNDSYGKLELKPEFIRDFAKFDLLSAMQSLVSRTMPVLILHGTKDEIVPIRQAKLLYETAGQPKTFLQIDGGDHQFNLHSQIASQAVMDWLTDNF
;
A
#
# COMPACT_ATOMS: atom_id res chain seq x y z
N MET A 1 12.46 21.52 -10.89
CA MET A 1 13.43 20.81 -10.05
C MET A 1 13.22 21.27 -8.62
N LEU A 2 12.89 20.37 -7.71
CA LEU A 2 12.72 20.65 -6.29
C LEU A 2 13.88 19.98 -5.54
N ILE A 3 14.57 20.71 -4.68
CA ILE A 3 15.65 20.16 -3.85
C ILE A 3 15.13 20.10 -2.42
N LEU A 4 15.11 18.90 -1.85
CA LEU A 4 14.81 18.66 -0.44
C LEU A 4 16.13 18.47 0.30
N ASN A 5 16.29 19.19 1.42
CA ASN A 5 17.42 19.03 2.33
C ASN A 5 16.88 18.85 3.73
N ASP A 6 17.11 17.69 4.34
CA ASP A 6 16.70 17.36 5.69
C ASP A 6 17.75 16.50 6.42
N SER A 7 17.40 15.92 7.56
CA SER A 7 18.28 15.03 8.34
C SER A 7 18.70 13.76 7.61
N TYR A 8 18.03 13.39 6.52
CA TYR A 8 18.33 12.25 5.66
C TYR A 8 19.19 12.63 4.45
N GLY A 9 19.51 13.91 4.28
CA GLY A 9 20.45 14.41 3.27
C GLY A 9 19.80 15.28 2.20
N LYS A 10 20.47 15.37 1.04
CA LYS A 10 20.03 16.17 -0.11
C LYS A 10 19.41 15.27 -1.18
N LEU A 11 18.13 15.47 -1.47
CA LEU A 11 17.41 14.79 -2.55
C LEU A 11 16.99 15.80 -3.63
N GLU A 12 17.35 15.51 -4.88
CA GLU A 12 16.90 16.26 -6.04
C GLU A 12 15.70 15.56 -6.69
N LEU A 13 14.51 16.14 -6.54
CA LEU A 13 13.30 15.70 -7.23
C LEU A 13 13.23 16.35 -8.62
N LYS A 14 13.50 15.52 -9.63
CA LYS A 14 13.44 15.89 -11.05
C LYS A 14 12.06 15.60 -11.65
N PRO A 15 11.64 16.29 -12.73
CA PRO A 15 10.35 16.06 -13.38
C PRO A 15 10.13 14.60 -13.81
N GLU A 16 11.20 13.87 -14.10
CA GLU A 16 11.17 12.46 -14.48
C GLU A 16 10.53 11.60 -13.38
N PHE A 17 10.72 11.94 -12.10
CA PHE A 17 10.08 11.25 -10.98
C PHE A 17 8.56 11.31 -11.08
N ILE A 18 8.00 12.48 -11.37
CA ILE A 18 6.54 12.67 -11.54
C ILE A 18 6.05 11.98 -12.82
N ARG A 19 6.81 12.07 -13.91
CA ARG A 19 6.46 11.42 -15.18
C ARG A 19 6.48 9.90 -15.08
N ASP A 20 7.25 9.34 -14.16
CA ASP A 20 7.35 7.90 -13.98
C ASP A 20 6.04 7.28 -13.47
N PHE A 21 5.30 7.99 -12.60
CA PHE A 21 3.98 7.54 -12.13
C PHE A 21 3.02 7.22 -13.28
N ALA A 22 3.06 8.00 -14.37
CA ALA A 22 2.17 7.82 -15.52
C ALA A 22 2.45 6.51 -16.30
N LYS A 23 3.57 5.83 -16.03
CA LYS A 23 3.92 4.56 -16.68
C LYS A 23 3.33 3.34 -15.96
N PHE A 24 2.84 3.51 -14.74
CA PHE A 24 2.35 2.41 -13.92
C PHE A 24 0.83 2.41 -13.86
N ASP A 25 0.24 1.31 -14.31
CA ASP A 25 -1.17 0.99 -14.05
C ASP A 25 -1.22 -0.04 -12.92
N LEU A 26 -1.57 0.43 -11.72
CA LEU A 26 -1.61 -0.39 -10.51
C LEU A 26 -2.70 -1.49 -10.59
N LEU A 27 -3.81 -1.23 -11.27
CA LEU A 27 -4.89 -2.21 -11.40
C LEU A 27 -4.47 -3.33 -12.35
N SER A 28 -3.87 -2.97 -13.49
CA SER A 28 -3.29 -3.95 -14.42
C SER A 28 -2.17 -4.76 -13.76
N ALA A 29 -1.31 -4.11 -12.96
CA ALA A 29 -0.27 -4.80 -12.19
C ALA A 29 -0.87 -5.81 -11.20
N MET A 30 -1.91 -5.40 -10.45
CA MET A 30 -2.62 -6.29 -9.53
C MET A 30 -3.26 -7.49 -10.25
N GLN A 31 -3.92 -7.26 -11.39
CA GLN A 31 -4.50 -8.34 -12.21
C GLN A 31 -3.44 -9.33 -12.71
N SER A 32 -2.23 -8.86 -13.02
CA SER A 32 -1.15 -9.75 -13.48
C SER A 32 -0.74 -10.78 -12.42
N LEU A 33 -0.92 -10.48 -11.13
CA LEU A 33 -0.61 -11.38 -10.02
C LEU A 33 -1.58 -12.55 -9.91
N VAL A 34 -2.80 -12.41 -10.44
CA VAL A 34 -3.84 -13.46 -10.45
C VAL A 34 -3.32 -14.74 -11.09
N SER A 35 -2.62 -14.60 -12.22
CA SER A 35 -2.06 -15.73 -12.97
C SER A 35 -1.04 -16.57 -12.19
N ARG A 36 -0.50 -16.02 -11.10
CA ARG A 36 0.55 -16.64 -10.28
C ARG A 36 0.02 -17.21 -8.97
N THR A 37 -1.29 -17.11 -8.70
CA THR A 37 -1.93 -17.55 -7.44
C THR A 37 -1.19 -17.05 -6.19
N MET A 38 -0.62 -15.84 -6.28
CA MET A 38 0.14 -15.25 -5.18
C MET A 38 -0.82 -14.77 -4.09
N PRO A 39 -0.62 -15.16 -2.82
CA PRO A 39 -1.36 -14.57 -1.72
C PRO A 39 -1.12 -13.06 -1.63
N VAL A 40 -2.20 -12.29 -1.50
CA VAL A 40 -2.14 -10.82 -1.36
C VAL A 40 -2.80 -10.37 -0.06
N LEU A 41 -2.08 -9.57 0.72
CA LEU A 41 -2.63 -8.78 1.82
C LEU A 41 -2.74 -7.32 1.39
N ILE A 42 -3.92 -6.73 1.63
CA ILE A 42 -4.13 -5.29 1.61
C ILE A 42 -4.47 -4.86 3.03
N LEU A 43 -3.69 -3.95 3.59
CA LEU A 43 -3.87 -3.39 4.94
C LEU A 43 -4.07 -1.88 4.81
N HIS A 44 -5.15 -1.33 5.38
CA HIS A 44 -5.47 0.10 5.22
C HIS A 44 -6.10 0.71 6.47
N GLY A 45 -5.74 1.95 6.79
CA GLY A 45 -6.35 2.71 7.89
C GLY A 45 -7.70 3.32 7.48
N THR A 46 -8.75 3.20 8.30
CA THR A 46 -10.08 3.73 7.94
C THR A 46 -10.15 5.26 7.94
N LYS A 47 -9.16 5.94 8.53
CA LYS A 47 -9.03 7.40 8.59
C LYS A 47 -7.80 7.92 7.86
N ASP A 48 -7.23 7.13 6.94
CA ASP A 48 -6.13 7.58 6.10
C ASP A 48 -6.52 8.88 5.35
N GLU A 49 -5.79 9.93 5.69
CA GLU A 49 -5.99 11.31 5.24
C GLU A 49 -5.30 11.61 3.91
N ILE A 50 -4.42 10.72 3.44
CA ILE A 50 -3.63 10.87 2.21
C ILE A 50 -4.22 10.00 1.10
N VAL A 51 -4.52 8.73 1.41
CA VAL A 51 -5.04 7.74 0.46
C VAL A 51 -6.42 7.25 0.93
N PRO A 52 -7.51 7.67 0.28
CA PRO A 52 -8.85 7.27 0.65
C PRO A 52 -9.06 5.74 0.59
N ILE A 53 -9.66 5.16 1.63
CA ILE A 53 -9.88 3.71 1.76
C ILE A 53 -10.60 3.04 0.57
N ARG A 54 -11.41 3.80 -0.18
CA ARG A 54 -12.03 3.34 -1.44
C ARG A 54 -11.01 2.83 -2.47
N GLN A 55 -9.78 3.34 -2.47
CA GLN A 55 -8.72 2.85 -3.35
C GLN A 55 -8.22 1.47 -2.92
N ALA A 56 -8.05 1.23 -1.61
CA ALA A 56 -7.70 -0.09 -1.10
C ALA A 56 -8.81 -1.13 -1.38
N LYS A 57 -10.08 -0.74 -1.25
CA LYS A 57 -11.22 -1.58 -1.64
C LYS A 57 -11.17 -1.95 -3.12
N LEU A 58 -10.89 -0.99 -4.01
CA LEU A 58 -10.75 -1.24 -5.44
C LEU A 58 -9.61 -2.22 -5.75
N LEU A 59 -8.45 -2.06 -5.09
CA LEU A 59 -7.34 -3.01 -5.23
C LEU A 59 -7.72 -4.41 -4.76
N TYR A 60 -8.44 -4.51 -3.63
CA TYR A 60 -8.91 -5.80 -3.12
C TYR A 60 -9.89 -6.48 -4.06
N GLU A 61 -10.85 -5.73 -4.62
CA GLU A 61 -11.78 -6.24 -5.61
C GLU A 61 -11.05 -6.76 -6.86
N THR A 62 -10.01 -6.04 -7.29
CA THR A 62 -9.17 -6.37 -8.46
C THR A 62 -8.26 -7.57 -8.23
N ALA A 63 -7.82 -7.82 -6.99
CA ALA A 63 -6.90 -8.91 -6.67
C ALA A 63 -7.52 -10.31 -6.91
N GLY A 64 -6.67 -11.27 -7.27
CA GLY A 64 -7.03 -12.69 -7.37
C GLY A 64 -7.08 -13.37 -6.00
N GLN A 65 -7.45 -14.65 -5.98
CA GLN A 65 -7.36 -15.46 -4.76
C GLN A 65 -6.00 -16.18 -4.67
N PRO A 66 -5.47 -16.41 -3.45
CA PRO A 66 -6.03 -15.99 -2.16
C PRO A 66 -5.75 -14.50 -1.86
N LYS A 67 -6.75 -13.79 -1.31
CA LYS A 67 -6.62 -12.38 -0.92
C LYS A 67 -7.25 -12.07 0.43
N THR A 68 -6.58 -11.19 1.18
CA THR A 68 -7.02 -10.70 2.48
C THR A 68 -7.09 -9.18 2.47
N PHE A 69 -8.15 -8.61 3.04
CA PHE A 69 -8.26 -7.17 3.26
C PHE A 69 -8.52 -6.88 4.74
N LEU A 70 -7.55 -6.22 5.38
CA LEU A 70 -7.61 -5.82 6.77
C LEU A 70 -7.73 -4.30 6.85
N GLN A 71 -8.71 -3.85 7.63
CA GLN A 71 -8.96 -2.44 7.88
C GLN A 71 -8.64 -2.14 9.34
N ILE A 72 -7.75 -1.18 9.57
CA ILE A 72 -7.44 -0.70 10.92
C ILE A 72 -8.38 0.44 11.23
N ASP A 73 -9.36 0.18 12.09
CA ASP A 73 -10.31 1.21 12.48
C ASP A 73 -9.60 2.37 13.17
N GLY A 74 -9.89 3.59 12.73
CA GLY A 74 -9.23 4.80 13.21
C GLY A 74 -7.79 5.01 12.72
N GLY A 75 -7.22 4.08 11.96
CA GLY A 75 -5.85 4.17 11.44
C GLY A 75 -5.67 5.33 10.46
N ASP A 76 -4.62 6.13 10.67
CA ASP A 76 -4.12 7.17 9.77
C ASP A 76 -3.15 6.59 8.72
N HIS A 77 -2.67 7.43 7.79
CA HIS A 77 -1.77 6.98 6.72
C HIS A 77 -0.47 6.30 7.23
N GLN A 78 0.02 6.75 8.39
CA GLN A 78 1.28 6.29 8.99
C GLN A 78 1.08 5.19 10.05
N PHE A 79 -0.16 4.88 10.40
CA PHE A 79 -0.50 4.02 11.54
C PHE A 79 0.14 4.47 12.86
N ASN A 80 0.26 5.78 13.12
CA ASN A 80 1.02 6.31 14.27
C ASN A 80 0.56 5.73 15.62
N LEU A 81 -0.75 5.61 15.83
CA LEU A 81 -1.35 5.03 17.05
C LEU A 81 -1.74 3.55 16.91
N HIS A 82 -1.48 2.95 15.74
CA HIS A 82 -1.91 1.59 15.42
C HIS A 82 -0.76 0.73 14.89
N SER A 83 0.49 1.17 15.09
CA SER A 83 1.66 0.52 14.50
C SER A 83 1.81 -0.93 14.98
N GLN A 84 1.58 -1.20 16.28
CA GLN A 84 1.62 -2.58 16.79
C GLN A 84 0.52 -3.45 16.18
N ILE A 85 -0.69 -2.92 16.03
CA ILE A 85 -1.81 -3.63 15.42
C ILE A 85 -1.52 -3.92 13.94
N ALA A 86 -0.98 -2.95 13.21
CA ALA A 86 -0.58 -3.10 11.82
C ALA A 86 0.52 -4.16 11.66
N SER A 87 1.56 -4.10 12.49
CA SER A 87 2.65 -5.08 12.47
C SER A 87 2.14 -6.49 12.79
N GLN A 88 1.29 -6.64 13.82
CA GLN A 88 0.75 -7.95 14.18
C GLN A 88 -0.11 -8.53 13.05
N ALA A 89 -0.96 -7.70 12.43
CA ALA A 89 -1.79 -8.12 11.29
C ALA A 89 -0.96 -8.66 10.11
N VAL A 90 0.19 -8.04 9.83
CA VAL A 90 1.13 -8.53 8.80
C VAL A 90 1.78 -9.85 9.23
N MET A 91 2.21 -9.97 10.48
CA MET A 91 2.86 -11.19 10.99
C MET A 91 1.91 -12.40 11.00
N ASP A 92 0.66 -12.18 11.44
CA ASP A 92 -0.38 -13.22 11.44
C ASP A 92 -0.66 -13.69 10.01
N TRP A 93 -0.84 -12.75 9.09
CA TRP A 93 -1.08 -13.08 7.69
C TRP A 93 0.09 -13.86 7.05
N LEU A 94 1.33 -13.48 7.35
CA LEU A 94 2.49 -14.24 6.87
C LEU A 94 2.51 -15.67 7.42
N THR A 95 2.20 -15.84 8.70
CA THR A 95 2.14 -17.16 9.36
C THR A 95 1.05 -18.05 8.78
N ASP A 96 -0.08 -17.47 8.37
CA ASP A 96 -1.21 -18.22 7.82
C ASP A 96 -1.02 -18.63 6.34
N ASN A 97 -0.08 -18.00 5.62
CA ASN A 97 0.06 -18.16 4.17
C ASN A 97 1.40 -18.76 3.70
N PHE A 98 2.37 -18.97 4.59
CA PHE A 98 3.70 -19.52 4.29
C PHE A 98 4.21 -20.45 5.41
#